data_AF-K6WCU6-F1
#
_entry.id   AF-K6WCU6-F1
#
_cell.length_a   1.000
_cell.length_b   1.000
_cell.length_c   1.000
_cell.angle_alpha   90.00
_cell.angle_beta   90.00
_cell.angle_gamma   90.00
#
_symmetry.space_group_name_H-M   'P 1'
#
loop_
_entity.id
_entity.type
_entity.pdbx_description
1 polymer ?
#
loop_
_entity_poly.entity_id
_entity_poly.type
_entity_poly.pdbx_seq_one_letter_code
_entity_poly.pdbx_strand_id
1 'polypeptide(L)'
;MTTTQEPIDTARMKSFPKPSDLPVPAGAEGWEKLYPYNLVFQNLSGGEDEKFWFCDSQHWPTVFKPFETIGGEFAVKCLGQYNTRHLLIPPANGIEFKIHLGYLYMSPVAVPEDQIAARVPEFERRASHYFQNWDSLLNAWRDKVRGTIDEMESLSFQPLPDMVPFDDIVSGKAKDGSEVLMENYDRLIQLCYQNWQYHFEFLNLGYLAYLDFFGFCKQVFPGIPDQAIAKMVQGVDMELFRPDDE
;
A
#
# COMPACT_ATOMS: atom_id res chain seq x y z
N MET A 1 25.44 2.82 -37.46
CA MET A 1 25.20 4.16 -36.89
C MET A 1 25.12 3.96 -35.39
N THR A 2 26.18 4.37 -34.73
CA THR A 2 26.46 4.10 -33.31
C THR A 2 25.76 5.18 -32.51
N THR A 3 24.66 4.86 -31.83
CA THR A 3 24.00 5.80 -30.92
C THR A 3 24.79 5.76 -29.61
N THR A 4 25.66 6.74 -29.43
CA THR A 4 26.29 7.06 -28.14
C THR A 4 25.20 7.46 -27.15
N GLN A 5 24.85 6.57 -26.23
CA GLN A 5 24.24 6.96 -24.96
C GLN A 5 25.28 7.80 -24.22
N GLU A 6 24.97 9.08 -24.01
CA GLU A 6 25.77 9.92 -23.12
C GLU A 6 25.72 9.33 -21.70
N PRO A 7 26.87 9.26 -20.99
CA PRO A 7 26.88 8.82 -19.62
C PRO A 7 26.12 9.84 -18.76
N ILE A 8 25.12 9.36 -18.02
CA ILE A 8 24.44 10.15 -17.00
C ILE A 8 25.51 10.62 -16.02
N ASP A 9 25.66 11.94 -15.90
CA ASP A 9 26.60 12.59 -14.99
C ASP A 9 26.18 12.29 -13.55
N THR A 10 26.77 11.25 -12.96
CA THR A 10 26.51 10.79 -11.59
C THR A 10 27.13 11.73 -10.54
N ALA A 11 27.69 12.86 -10.96
CA ALA A 11 28.19 13.89 -10.06
C ALA A 11 27.03 14.66 -9.39
N ARG A 12 26.64 14.17 -8.20
CA ARG A 12 26.07 14.95 -7.10
C ARG A 12 24.55 15.20 -7.12
N MET A 13 23.73 14.17 -7.40
CA MET A 13 22.33 14.20 -6.95
C MET A 13 22.27 14.10 -5.42
N LYS A 14 22.05 15.24 -4.75
CA LYS A 14 21.81 15.31 -3.29
C LYS A 14 20.35 14.99 -2.92
N SER A 15 19.52 14.63 -3.89
CA SER A 15 18.10 14.30 -3.72
C SER A 15 17.68 13.27 -4.77
N PHE A 16 16.63 12.51 -4.47
CA PHE A 16 15.96 11.67 -5.47
C PHE A 16 15.48 12.54 -6.64
N PRO A 17 15.54 12.03 -7.88
CA PRO A 17 15.03 12.76 -9.04
C PRO A 17 13.54 12.97 -8.86
N LYS A 18 13.01 14.14 -9.26
CA LYS A 18 11.56 14.30 -9.28
C LYS A 18 10.99 13.34 -10.33
N PRO A 19 9.78 12.81 -10.11
CA PRO A 19 9.12 12.01 -11.14
C PRO A 19 9.05 12.76 -12.48
N SER A 20 8.74 14.06 -12.45
CA SER A 20 8.69 14.93 -13.64
C SER A 20 10.04 15.10 -14.38
N ASP A 21 11.17 14.82 -13.72
CA ASP A 21 12.51 14.90 -14.34
C ASP A 21 12.92 13.59 -15.04
N LEU A 22 12.15 12.50 -14.86
CA LEU A 22 12.48 11.21 -15.46
C LEU A 22 12.10 11.19 -16.94
N PRO A 23 13.03 10.82 -17.84
CA PRO A 23 12.73 10.73 -19.26
C PRO A 23 11.77 9.58 -19.53
N VAL A 24 10.78 9.82 -20.40
CA VAL A 24 9.87 8.78 -20.88
C VAL A 24 10.67 7.79 -21.76
N PRO A 25 10.71 6.48 -21.42
CA PRO A 25 11.36 5.48 -22.24
C PRO A 25 10.67 5.34 -23.61
N ALA A 26 11.45 5.01 -24.64
CA ALA A 26 10.91 4.76 -25.98
C ALA A 26 9.85 3.64 -25.95
N GLY A 27 8.67 3.90 -26.51
CA GLY A 27 7.53 2.99 -26.51
C GLY A 27 6.56 3.17 -25.33
N ALA A 28 6.89 4.02 -24.35
CA ALA A 28 6.03 4.38 -23.23
C ALA A 28 5.38 5.76 -23.41
N GLU A 29 5.43 6.35 -24.61
CA GLU A 29 4.85 7.66 -24.87
C GLU A 29 3.32 7.66 -24.65
N GLY A 30 2.83 8.61 -23.86
CA GLY A 30 1.41 8.72 -23.55
C GLY A 30 0.90 7.72 -22.51
N TRP A 31 1.79 7.09 -21.73
CA TRP A 31 1.47 6.18 -20.62
C TRP A 31 0.43 6.76 -19.65
N GLU A 32 0.37 8.08 -19.50
CA GLU A 32 -0.57 8.78 -18.61
C GLU A 32 -2.03 8.44 -18.94
N LYS A 33 -2.33 8.16 -20.22
CA LYS A 33 -3.68 7.83 -20.70
C LYS A 33 -4.18 6.46 -20.24
N LEU A 34 -3.28 5.61 -19.74
CA LEU A 34 -3.64 4.30 -19.20
C LEU A 34 -4.31 4.40 -17.82
N TYR A 35 -4.15 5.53 -17.13
CA TYR A 35 -4.58 5.71 -15.75
C TYR A 35 -5.65 6.80 -15.63
N PRO A 36 -6.54 6.71 -14.64
CA PRO A 36 -7.42 7.81 -14.26
C PRO A 36 -6.64 9.10 -13.97
N TYR A 37 -7.21 10.25 -14.34
CA TYR A 37 -6.55 11.55 -14.20
C TYR A 37 -6.06 11.85 -12.77
N ASN A 38 -6.77 11.37 -11.74
CA ASN A 38 -6.42 11.60 -10.35
C ASN A 38 -5.20 10.79 -9.89
N LEU A 39 -4.85 9.71 -10.60
CA LEU A 39 -3.72 8.85 -10.27
C LEU A 39 -2.40 9.29 -10.94
N VAL A 40 -2.44 10.14 -11.95
CA VAL A 40 -1.22 10.68 -12.58
C VAL A 40 -0.85 12.04 -11.99
N PHE A 41 0.42 12.40 -12.12
CA PHE A 41 0.88 13.75 -11.83
C PHE A 41 0.17 14.72 -12.77
N GLN A 42 -0.56 15.66 -12.19
CA GLN A 42 -1.14 16.74 -12.95
C GLN A 42 -0.10 17.85 -12.90
N ASN A 43 0.41 18.30 -14.06
CA ASN A 43 1.33 19.45 -14.18
C ASN A 43 0.62 20.77 -13.78
N LEU A 44 0.02 20.81 -12.61
CA LEU A 44 -0.62 21.95 -11.97
C LEU A 44 0.48 22.64 -11.17
N SER A 45 0.86 23.82 -11.64
CA SER A 45 1.90 24.66 -11.05
C SER A 45 1.81 24.73 -9.52
N GLY A 46 2.84 24.24 -8.83
CA GLY A 46 3.15 24.53 -7.42
C GLY A 46 2.72 23.49 -6.37
N GLY A 47 1.77 22.61 -6.67
CA GLY A 47 1.22 21.71 -5.63
C GLY A 47 1.98 20.39 -5.45
N GLU A 48 2.17 19.65 -6.54
CA GLU A 48 2.73 18.29 -6.51
C GLU A 48 4.26 18.31 -6.61
N ASP A 49 4.84 19.21 -7.41
CA ASP A 49 6.31 19.35 -7.61
C ASP A 49 7.08 19.88 -6.39
N GLU A 50 6.38 20.46 -5.41
CA GLU A 50 6.96 20.96 -4.15
C GLU A 50 7.01 19.89 -3.05
N LYS A 51 6.28 18.78 -3.23
CA LYS A 51 6.25 17.69 -2.27
C LYS A 51 7.43 16.74 -2.47
N PHE A 52 7.79 16.07 -1.38
CA PHE A 52 8.73 14.97 -1.44
C PHE A 52 8.02 13.71 -1.91
N TRP A 53 8.43 13.19 -3.08
CA TRP A 53 7.96 11.93 -3.63
C TRP A 53 9.07 10.89 -3.62
N PHE A 54 8.72 9.66 -3.29
CA PHE A 54 9.61 8.52 -3.41
C PHE A 54 8.89 7.37 -4.12
N CYS A 55 9.63 6.60 -4.92
CA CYS A 55 9.12 5.38 -5.54
C CYS A 55 9.07 4.28 -4.48
N ASP A 56 7.90 3.68 -4.26
CA ASP A 56 7.71 2.61 -3.27
C ASP A 56 7.96 1.23 -3.89
N SER A 57 9.14 1.04 -4.48
CA SER A 57 9.50 -0.21 -5.16
C SER A 57 9.64 -1.40 -4.21
N GLN A 58 9.76 -1.15 -2.89
CA GLN A 58 9.82 -2.21 -1.89
C GLN A 58 8.48 -2.97 -1.78
N HIS A 59 7.35 -2.26 -1.87
CA HIS A 59 6.03 -2.89 -1.81
C HIS A 59 5.42 -3.07 -3.21
N TRP A 60 5.84 -2.24 -4.17
CA TRP A 60 5.29 -2.16 -5.52
C TRP A 60 6.41 -2.19 -6.57
N PRO A 61 7.13 -3.32 -6.71
CA PRO A 61 8.36 -3.39 -7.50
C PRO A 61 8.14 -3.29 -9.01
N THR A 62 6.93 -3.61 -9.47
CA THR A 62 6.60 -3.71 -10.90
C THR A 62 5.67 -2.60 -11.36
N VAL A 63 5.65 -2.38 -12.67
CA VAL A 63 4.72 -1.42 -13.29
C VAL A 63 3.28 -1.84 -13.07
N PHE A 64 2.45 -0.91 -12.60
CA PHE A 64 1.04 -1.10 -12.37
C PHE A 64 0.28 -1.21 -13.69
N LYS A 65 -0.41 -2.33 -13.90
CA LYS A 65 -1.44 -2.38 -14.95
C LYS A 65 -2.64 -1.56 -14.50
N PRO A 66 -3.44 -0.98 -15.42
CA PRO A 66 -4.57 -0.13 -15.05
C PRO A 66 -5.58 -0.78 -14.07
N PHE A 67 -5.80 -2.09 -14.16
CA PHE A 67 -6.69 -2.81 -13.23
C PHE A 67 -6.07 -3.06 -11.85
N GLU A 68 -4.75 -2.94 -11.70
CA GLU A 68 -4.03 -3.21 -10.46
C GLU A 68 -4.00 -1.98 -9.53
N THR A 69 -4.37 -0.78 -10.03
CA THR A 69 -4.34 0.47 -9.25
C THR A 69 -5.20 0.41 -8.00
N ILE A 70 -6.29 -0.37 -8.03
CA ILE A 70 -7.19 -0.58 -6.90
C ILE A 70 -6.44 -1.04 -5.64
N GLY A 71 -5.36 -1.82 -5.78
CA GLY A 71 -4.55 -2.27 -4.66
C GLY A 71 -3.85 -1.10 -3.95
N GLY A 72 -3.24 -0.20 -4.71
CA GLY A 72 -2.63 1.03 -4.19
C GLY A 72 -3.66 1.97 -3.58
N GLU A 73 -4.81 2.14 -4.22
CA GLU A 73 -5.92 2.95 -3.70
C GLU A 73 -6.43 2.41 -2.36
N PHE A 74 -6.63 1.10 -2.23
CA PHE A 74 -7.04 0.47 -0.98
C PHE A 74 -5.98 0.63 0.11
N ALA A 75 -4.70 0.36 -0.20
CA ALA A 75 -3.62 0.48 0.75
C ALA A 75 -3.54 1.90 1.34
N VAL A 76 -3.47 2.90 0.46
CA VAL A 76 -3.31 4.31 0.82
C VAL A 76 -4.52 4.82 1.59
N LYS A 77 -5.74 4.47 1.14
CA LYS A 77 -6.98 4.85 1.81
C LYS A 77 -7.09 4.24 3.20
N CYS A 78 -6.80 2.94 3.35
CA CYS A 78 -6.89 2.24 4.62
C CYS A 78 -5.84 2.75 5.62
N LEU A 79 -4.60 3.01 5.18
CA LEU A 79 -3.58 3.65 6.01
C LEU A 79 -4.05 5.03 6.50
N GLY A 80 -4.53 5.88 5.58
CA GLY A 80 -5.02 7.22 5.92
C GLY A 80 -6.20 7.17 6.90
N GLN A 81 -7.15 6.27 6.70
CA GLN A 81 -8.26 6.03 7.63
C GLN A 81 -7.74 5.61 9.02
N TYR A 82 -6.76 4.71 9.08
CA TYR A 82 -6.27 4.22 10.35
C TYR A 82 -5.51 5.31 11.11
N ASN A 83 -4.70 6.09 10.39
CA ASN A 83 -3.96 7.22 10.93
C ASN A 83 -4.89 8.33 11.45
N THR A 84 -5.95 8.65 10.70
CA THR A 84 -6.77 9.85 10.96
C THR A 84 -8.05 9.62 11.75
N ARG A 85 -8.53 8.38 11.84
CA ARG A 85 -9.81 8.05 12.49
C ARG A 85 -9.71 6.94 13.53
N HIS A 86 -8.73 6.05 13.41
CA HIS A 86 -8.62 4.89 14.30
C HIS A 86 -7.64 5.17 15.42
N LEU A 87 -6.34 5.29 15.11
CA LEU A 87 -5.31 5.55 16.12
C LEU A 87 -5.06 7.03 16.37
N LEU A 88 -5.44 7.93 15.46
CA LEU A 88 -5.14 9.37 15.57
C LEU A 88 -3.63 9.61 15.70
N ILE A 89 -2.82 9.00 14.83
CA ILE A 89 -1.36 9.15 14.83
C ILE A 89 -1.00 10.64 14.87
N PRO A 90 -0.25 11.12 15.89
CA PRO A 90 -0.17 12.57 16.13
C PRO A 90 0.39 13.38 14.96
N PRO A 91 1.51 12.99 14.32
CA PRO A 91 2.07 13.76 13.21
C PRO A 91 1.55 13.37 11.82
N ALA A 92 0.80 12.28 11.67
CA ALA A 92 0.52 11.68 10.37
C ALA A 92 -0.97 11.55 10.05
N ASN A 93 -1.37 12.03 8.87
CA ASN A 93 -2.68 11.78 8.28
C ASN A 93 -2.66 10.62 7.27
N GLY A 94 -1.50 10.06 6.94
CA GLY A 94 -1.36 8.98 5.97
C GLY A 94 -0.36 9.33 4.89
N ILE A 95 -0.59 8.80 3.70
CA ILE A 95 0.18 9.05 2.49
C ILE A 95 -0.78 9.35 1.35
N GLU A 96 -0.29 9.98 0.31
CA GLU A 96 -0.93 10.03 -1.00
C GLU A 96 -0.04 9.31 -2.00
N PHE A 97 -0.63 8.87 -3.12
CA PHE A 97 0.15 8.23 -4.17
C PHE A 97 -0.20 8.76 -5.56
N LYS A 98 0.77 8.62 -6.45
CA LYS A 98 0.67 8.92 -7.87
C LYS A 98 1.42 7.86 -8.67
N ILE A 99 1.04 7.68 -9.91
CA ILE A 99 1.70 6.81 -10.86
C ILE A 99 2.54 7.67 -11.79
N HIS A 100 3.80 7.29 -11.97
CA HIS A 100 4.69 7.86 -12.96
C HIS A 100 5.42 6.75 -13.71
N LEU A 101 5.28 6.71 -15.05
CA LEU A 101 5.85 5.65 -15.90
C LEU A 101 5.45 4.23 -15.45
N GLY A 102 4.23 4.09 -14.93
CA GLY A 102 3.70 2.84 -14.37
C GLY A 102 4.16 2.51 -12.96
N TYR A 103 5.10 3.26 -12.37
CA TYR A 103 5.56 3.04 -11.00
C TYR A 103 4.78 3.88 -9.99
N LEU A 104 4.58 3.33 -8.80
CA LEU A 104 3.86 3.97 -7.70
C LEU A 104 4.81 4.85 -6.89
N TYR A 105 4.53 6.14 -6.85
CA TYR A 105 5.19 7.14 -6.02
C TYR A 105 4.30 7.54 -4.86
N MET A 106 4.89 7.67 -3.68
CA MET A 106 4.19 8.08 -2.46
C MET A 106 4.73 9.39 -1.91
N SER A 107 3.86 10.15 -1.24
CA SER A 107 4.19 11.36 -0.51
C SER A 107 3.48 11.35 0.85
N PRO A 108 4.17 11.66 1.96
CA PRO A 108 3.56 11.68 3.28
C PRO A 108 2.59 12.86 3.44
N VAL A 109 1.45 12.61 4.10
CA VAL A 109 0.49 13.66 4.45
C VAL A 109 0.58 13.91 5.95
N ALA A 110 1.18 15.04 6.33
CA ALA A 110 1.35 15.44 7.73
C ALA A 110 0.06 16.00 8.35
N VAL A 111 0.00 15.99 9.67
CA VAL A 111 -0.98 16.74 10.47
C VAL A 111 -0.49 18.19 10.62
N PRO A 112 -1.36 19.20 10.47
CA PRO A 112 -1.00 20.59 10.79
C PRO A 112 -0.45 20.70 12.22
N GLU A 113 0.65 21.43 12.40
CA GLU A 113 1.41 21.45 13.66
C GLU A 113 0.56 21.84 14.88
N ASP A 114 -0.37 22.78 14.70
CA ASP A 114 -1.32 23.25 15.71
C ASP A 114 -2.35 22.19 16.15
N GLN A 115 -2.53 21.12 15.38
CA GLN A 115 -3.46 20.03 15.66
C GLN A 115 -2.78 18.80 16.29
N ILE A 116 -1.46 18.71 16.25
CA ILE A 116 -0.71 17.52 16.71
C ILE A 116 -0.94 17.27 18.21
N ALA A 117 -0.80 18.31 19.03
CA ALA A 117 -0.88 18.20 20.49
C ALA A 117 -2.25 17.66 20.96
N ALA A 118 -3.33 18.06 20.29
CA ALA A 118 -4.69 17.61 20.64
C ALA A 118 -4.95 16.13 20.33
N ARG A 119 -4.17 15.50 19.44
CA ARG A 119 -4.30 14.08 19.10
C ARG A 119 -3.62 13.15 20.10
N VAL A 120 -2.59 13.64 20.81
CA VAL A 120 -1.76 12.83 21.70
C VAL A 120 -2.58 12.04 22.73
N PRO A 121 -3.52 12.64 23.50
CA PRO A 121 -4.25 11.89 24.53
C PRO A 121 -5.10 10.75 23.98
N GLU A 122 -5.72 10.97 22.81
CA GLU A 122 -6.52 9.93 22.16
C GLU A 122 -5.65 8.83 21.56
N PHE A 123 -4.54 9.18 20.92
CA PHE A 123 -3.57 8.20 20.43
C PHE A 123 -3.04 7.33 21.55
N GLU A 124 -2.55 7.93 22.63
CA GLU A 124 -2.01 7.20 23.78
C GLU A 124 -3.05 6.26 24.38
N ARG A 125 -4.29 6.73 24.59
CA ARG A 125 -5.39 5.91 25.10
C ARG A 125 -5.66 4.70 24.20
N ARG A 126 -5.68 4.88 22.88
CA ARG A 126 -6.04 3.84 21.90
C ARG A 126 -4.92 2.83 21.68
N ALA A 127 -3.68 3.31 21.50
CA ALA A 127 -2.51 2.46 21.38
C ALA A 127 -2.28 1.66 22.67
N SER A 128 -2.41 2.30 23.84
CA SER A 128 -2.28 1.62 25.14
C SER A 128 -3.34 0.53 25.32
N HIS A 129 -4.58 0.75 24.89
CA HIS A 129 -5.61 -0.29 24.92
C HIS A 129 -5.19 -1.51 24.10
N TYR A 130 -4.64 -1.32 22.89
CA TYR A 130 -4.14 -2.42 22.08
C TYR A 130 -2.98 -3.16 22.77
N PHE A 131 -1.99 -2.45 23.31
CA PHE A 131 -0.85 -3.09 23.98
C PHE A 131 -1.26 -3.83 25.26
N GLN A 132 -2.20 -3.30 26.05
CA GLN A 132 -2.71 -3.94 27.26
C GLN A 132 -3.51 -5.22 26.97
N ASN A 133 -4.11 -5.32 25.78
CA ASN A 133 -4.99 -6.42 25.37
C ASN A 133 -4.43 -7.21 24.17
N TRP A 134 -3.10 -7.14 23.97
CA TRP A 134 -2.44 -7.57 22.74
C TRP A 134 -2.81 -8.98 22.31
N ASP A 135 -2.63 -9.97 23.19
CA ASP A 135 -2.87 -11.38 22.84
C ASP A 135 -4.32 -11.65 22.43
N SER A 136 -5.28 -11.06 23.15
CA SER A 136 -6.70 -11.23 22.83
C SER A 136 -7.07 -10.58 21.50
N LEU A 137 -6.61 -9.36 21.25
CA LEU A 137 -6.88 -8.63 20.02
C LEU A 137 -6.16 -9.25 18.82
N LEU A 138 -4.92 -9.72 19.01
CA LEU A 138 -4.14 -10.40 17.98
C LEU A 138 -4.79 -11.73 17.59
N ASN A 139 -5.25 -12.53 18.57
CA ASN A 139 -5.97 -13.77 18.27
C ASN A 139 -7.27 -13.49 17.51
N ALA A 140 -8.08 -12.53 17.95
CA ALA A 140 -9.28 -12.12 17.22
C ALA A 140 -8.97 -11.58 15.81
N TRP A 141 -7.85 -10.89 15.64
CA TRP A 141 -7.38 -10.44 14.34
C TRP A 141 -6.95 -11.60 13.43
N ARG A 142 -6.29 -12.63 13.96
CA ARG A 142 -5.95 -13.84 13.20
C ARG A 142 -7.20 -14.54 12.70
N ASP A 143 -8.23 -14.65 13.53
CA ASP A 143 -9.47 -15.32 13.17
C ASP A 143 -10.20 -14.60 12.04
N LYS A 144 -10.32 -13.27 12.09
CA LYS A 144 -10.99 -12.50 11.00
C LYS A 144 -10.19 -12.47 9.70
N VAL A 145 -8.86 -12.42 9.77
CA VAL A 145 -8.00 -12.51 8.57
C VAL A 145 -8.16 -13.89 7.93
N ARG A 146 -8.11 -14.96 8.72
CA ARG A 146 -8.36 -16.33 8.22
C ARG A 146 -9.75 -16.48 7.62
N GLY A 147 -10.80 -15.97 8.28
CA GLY A 147 -12.14 -15.99 7.72
C GLY A 147 -12.25 -15.27 6.37
N THR A 148 -11.49 -14.18 6.18
CA THR A 148 -11.43 -13.48 4.88
C THR A 148 -10.74 -14.34 3.81
N ILE A 149 -9.66 -15.04 4.18
CA ILE A 149 -8.94 -15.97 3.31
C ILE A 149 -9.84 -17.14 2.93
N ASP A 150 -10.47 -17.80 3.91
CA ASP A 150 -11.36 -18.94 3.69
C ASP A 150 -12.52 -18.56 2.75
N GLU A 151 -13.09 -17.35 2.91
CA GLU A 151 -14.13 -16.88 2.00
C GLU A 151 -13.60 -16.59 0.59
N MET A 152 -12.40 -15.99 0.48
CA MET A 152 -11.75 -15.76 -0.81
C MET A 152 -11.46 -17.08 -1.54
N GLU A 153 -11.02 -18.11 -0.82
CA GLU A 153 -10.78 -19.46 -1.36
C GLU A 153 -12.07 -20.17 -1.79
N SER A 154 -13.24 -19.76 -1.27
CA SER A 154 -14.54 -20.30 -1.67
C SER A 154 -15.07 -19.71 -3.00
N LEU A 155 -14.49 -18.61 -3.49
CA LEU A 155 -14.88 -17.99 -4.76
C LEU A 155 -14.46 -18.87 -5.94
N SER A 156 -15.28 -18.89 -7.00
CA SER A 156 -15.06 -19.73 -8.17
C SER A 156 -15.09 -18.93 -9.46
N PHE A 157 -14.04 -19.07 -10.27
CA PHE A 157 -13.92 -18.41 -11.57
C PHE A 157 -13.89 -19.48 -12.65
N GLN A 158 -15.04 -19.80 -13.22
CA GLN A 158 -15.18 -20.78 -14.30
C GLN A 158 -15.30 -20.08 -15.65
N PRO A 159 -14.77 -20.67 -16.73
CA PRO A 159 -15.05 -20.20 -18.09
C PRO A 159 -16.57 -20.16 -18.35
N LEU A 160 -16.99 -19.20 -19.17
CA LEU A 160 -18.39 -19.14 -19.62
C LEU A 160 -18.73 -20.43 -20.39
N PRO A 161 -19.89 -21.07 -20.10
CA PRO A 161 -20.31 -22.23 -20.88
C PRO A 161 -20.75 -21.79 -22.28
N ASP A 162 -20.58 -22.66 -23.28
CA ASP A 162 -21.07 -22.40 -24.64
C ASP A 162 -22.60 -22.21 -24.67
N MET A 163 -23.32 -22.91 -23.81
CA MET A 163 -24.78 -22.80 -23.62
C MET A 163 -25.13 -23.06 -22.15
N VAL A 164 -26.16 -22.38 -21.63
CA VAL A 164 -26.70 -22.65 -20.29
C VAL A 164 -27.37 -24.04 -20.24
N PRO A 165 -27.42 -24.70 -19.07
CA PRO A 165 -28.16 -25.95 -18.90
C PRO A 165 -29.62 -25.81 -19.35
N PHE A 166 -30.18 -26.84 -19.99
CA PHE A 166 -31.57 -26.80 -20.46
C PHE A 166 -32.58 -26.57 -19.31
N ASP A 167 -32.26 -27.07 -18.11
CA ASP A 167 -33.07 -26.84 -16.90
C ASP A 167 -33.20 -25.36 -16.51
N ASP A 168 -32.22 -24.52 -16.86
CA ASP A 168 -32.30 -23.07 -16.64
C ASP A 168 -33.40 -22.44 -17.52
N ILE A 169 -33.68 -23.02 -18.70
CA ILE A 169 -34.78 -22.60 -19.59
C ILE A 169 -36.12 -23.09 -19.04
N VAL A 170 -36.19 -24.36 -18.62
CA VAL A 170 -37.43 -24.95 -18.07
C VAL A 170 -37.86 -24.24 -16.78
N SER A 171 -36.90 -23.88 -15.93
CA SER A 171 -37.15 -23.15 -14.68
C SER A 171 -37.35 -21.64 -14.88
N GLY A 172 -37.02 -21.10 -16.05
CA GLY A 172 -37.09 -19.66 -16.32
C GLY A 172 -36.08 -18.85 -15.51
N LYS A 173 -34.90 -19.41 -15.21
CA LYS A 173 -33.87 -18.79 -14.35
C LYS A 173 -33.41 -17.42 -14.84
N ALA A 174 -33.37 -17.22 -16.16
CA ALA A 174 -33.05 -15.94 -16.82
C ALA A 174 -31.71 -15.30 -16.39
N LYS A 175 -30.73 -16.12 -16.02
CA LYS A 175 -29.35 -15.73 -15.66
C LYS A 175 -28.37 -16.52 -16.51
N ASP A 176 -27.28 -15.89 -16.93
CA ASP A 176 -26.20 -16.54 -17.69
C ASP A 176 -24.97 -16.82 -16.80
N GLY A 177 -23.93 -17.42 -17.39
CA GLY A 177 -22.69 -17.71 -16.65
C GLY A 177 -21.89 -16.47 -16.23
N SER A 178 -22.17 -15.30 -16.81
CA SER A 178 -21.45 -14.06 -16.49
C SER A 178 -21.88 -13.48 -15.15
N GLU A 179 -23.11 -13.75 -14.71
CA GLU A 179 -23.61 -13.36 -13.39
C GLU A 179 -22.68 -13.85 -12.26
N VAL A 180 -22.41 -15.16 -12.21
CA VAL A 180 -21.56 -15.75 -11.16
C VAL A 180 -20.13 -15.19 -11.22
N LEU A 181 -19.61 -14.98 -12.43
CA LEU A 181 -18.29 -14.40 -12.64
C LEU A 181 -18.21 -12.98 -12.05
N MET A 182 -19.20 -12.14 -12.35
CA MET A 182 -19.27 -10.76 -11.87
C MET A 182 -19.48 -10.70 -10.36
N GLU A 183 -20.40 -11.50 -9.81
CA GLU A 183 -20.65 -11.56 -8.36
C GLU A 183 -19.41 -11.99 -7.57
N ASN A 184 -18.67 -13.00 -8.05
CA ASN A 184 -17.44 -13.45 -7.41
C ASN A 184 -16.31 -12.42 -7.53
N TYR A 185 -16.21 -11.72 -8.66
CA TYR A 185 -15.24 -10.65 -8.83
C TYR A 185 -15.52 -9.46 -7.90
N ASP A 186 -16.79 -9.02 -7.82
CA ASP A 186 -17.21 -7.98 -6.89
C ASP A 186 -16.93 -8.39 -5.45
N ARG A 187 -17.21 -9.66 -5.09
CA ARG A 187 -16.92 -10.17 -3.75
C ARG A 187 -15.41 -10.19 -3.46
N LEU A 188 -14.59 -10.61 -4.42
CA LEU A 188 -13.13 -10.60 -4.31
C LEU A 188 -12.61 -9.19 -4.02
N ILE A 189 -13.10 -8.17 -4.73
CA ILE A 189 -12.73 -6.76 -4.49
C ILE A 189 -13.08 -6.34 -3.05
N GLN A 190 -14.28 -6.69 -2.58
CA GLN A 190 -14.70 -6.36 -1.20
C GLN A 190 -13.83 -7.07 -0.15
N LEU A 191 -13.48 -8.34 -0.37
CA LEU A 191 -12.61 -9.10 0.53
C LEU A 191 -11.18 -8.54 0.55
N CYS A 192 -10.65 -8.14 -0.61
CA CYS A 192 -9.35 -7.47 -0.70
C CYS A 192 -9.33 -6.17 0.12
N TYR A 193 -10.35 -5.33 -0.04
CA TYR A 193 -10.50 -4.09 0.72
C TYR A 193 -10.63 -4.33 2.23
N GLN A 194 -11.44 -5.33 2.63
CA GLN A 194 -11.57 -5.75 4.03
C GLN A 194 -10.23 -6.20 4.62
N ASN A 195 -9.47 -7.00 3.88
CA ASN A 195 -8.16 -7.46 4.35
C ASN A 195 -7.18 -6.31 4.51
N TRP A 196 -7.22 -5.28 3.65
CA TRP A 196 -6.44 -4.05 3.84
C TRP A 196 -6.80 -3.31 5.12
N GLN A 197 -8.09 -3.25 5.49
CA GLN A 197 -8.49 -2.66 6.77
C GLN A 197 -7.91 -3.43 7.96
N TYR A 198 -7.94 -4.76 7.91
CA TYR A 198 -7.35 -5.62 8.95
C TYR A 198 -5.82 -5.50 8.97
N HIS A 199 -5.17 -5.36 7.82
CA HIS A 199 -3.72 -5.18 7.74
C HIS A 199 -3.26 -3.95 8.52
N PHE A 200 -3.90 -2.79 8.30
CA PHE A 200 -3.50 -1.55 8.98
C PHE A 200 -3.84 -1.50 10.47
N GLU A 201 -4.69 -2.41 10.95
CA GLU A 201 -5.02 -2.48 12.38
C GLU A 201 -3.82 -2.76 13.26
N PHE A 202 -2.95 -3.69 12.86
CA PHE A 202 -1.76 -4.05 13.61
C PHE A 202 -0.47 -3.43 13.05
N LEU A 203 -0.44 -3.06 11.76
CA LEU A 203 0.76 -2.51 11.13
C LEU A 203 1.33 -1.31 11.87
N ASN A 204 0.50 -0.29 12.13
CA ASN A 204 0.94 0.93 12.80
C ASN A 204 1.44 0.69 14.24
N LEU A 205 0.81 -0.26 14.94
CA LEU A 205 1.23 -0.65 16.29
C LEU A 205 2.59 -1.36 16.27
N GLY A 206 2.84 -2.19 15.26
CA GLY A 206 4.14 -2.80 15.02
C GLY A 206 5.24 -1.75 14.78
N TYR A 207 4.98 -0.77 13.92
CA TYR A 207 5.91 0.35 13.69
C TYR A 207 6.16 1.18 14.95
N LEU A 208 5.12 1.44 15.73
CA LEU A 208 5.25 2.16 17.00
C LEU A 208 6.14 1.40 17.99
N ALA A 209 5.90 0.10 18.18
CA ALA A 209 6.72 -0.74 19.04
C ALA A 209 8.19 -0.79 18.55
N TYR A 210 8.40 -0.83 17.24
CA TYR A 210 9.74 -0.76 16.66
C TYR A 210 10.44 0.57 16.95
N LEU A 211 9.75 1.72 16.79
CA LEU A 211 10.31 3.04 17.06
C LEU A 211 10.67 3.21 18.54
N ASP A 212 9.82 2.73 19.45
CA ASP A 212 10.08 2.74 20.90
C ASP A 212 11.31 1.88 21.23
N PHE A 213 11.38 0.65 20.70
CA PHE A 213 12.53 -0.23 20.85
C PHE A 213 13.81 0.41 20.28
N PHE A 214 13.73 1.03 19.11
CA PHE A 214 14.84 1.73 18.48
C PHE A 214 15.35 2.88 19.35
N GLY A 215 14.44 3.70 19.87
CA GLY A 215 14.75 4.79 20.79
C GLY A 215 15.43 4.29 22.07
N PHE A 216 14.89 3.23 22.67
CA PHE A 216 15.48 2.57 23.83
C PHE A 216 16.91 2.06 23.54
N CYS A 217 17.12 1.37 22.42
CA CYS A 217 18.45 0.91 22.01
C CYS A 217 19.45 2.07 21.86
N LYS A 218 19.02 3.19 21.27
CA LYS A 218 19.86 4.39 21.14
C LYS A 218 20.17 5.05 22.48
N GLN A 219 19.24 5.02 23.42
CA GLN A 219 19.47 5.53 24.77
C GLN A 219 20.47 4.69 25.55
N VAL A 220 20.33 3.36 25.52
CA VAL A 220 21.19 2.44 26.27
C VAL A 220 22.55 2.23 25.59
N PHE A 221 22.56 2.23 24.25
CA PHE A 221 23.76 2.02 23.44
C PHE A 221 23.92 3.13 22.38
N PRO A 222 24.37 4.35 22.75
CA PRO A 222 24.44 5.48 21.82
C PRO A 222 25.27 5.23 20.54
N GLY A 223 26.26 4.34 20.60
CA GLY A 223 27.12 3.97 19.48
C GLY A 223 26.61 2.81 18.61
N ILE A 224 25.45 2.22 18.90
CA ILE A 224 24.93 1.11 18.10
C ILE A 224 24.53 1.59 16.68
N PRO A 225 24.97 0.93 15.61
CA PRO A 225 24.53 1.26 14.25
C PRO A 225 23.04 1.01 14.05
N ASP A 226 22.35 1.86 13.28
CA ASP A 226 20.90 1.72 12.99
C ASP A 226 20.58 0.36 12.38
N GLN A 227 21.43 -0.10 11.45
CA GLN A 227 21.30 -1.40 10.81
C GLN A 227 21.41 -2.57 11.81
N ALA A 228 22.18 -2.40 12.90
CA ALA A 228 22.28 -3.43 13.93
C ALA A 228 20.97 -3.53 14.72
N ILE A 229 20.30 -2.41 15.01
CA ILE A 229 18.96 -2.41 15.63
C ILE A 229 17.95 -3.05 14.68
N ALA A 230 17.94 -2.65 13.40
CA ALA A 230 17.02 -3.20 12.40
C ALA A 230 17.12 -4.72 12.28
N LYS A 231 18.35 -5.27 12.29
CA LYS A 231 18.59 -6.72 12.28
C LYS A 231 18.05 -7.45 13.51
N MET A 232 17.89 -6.79 14.65
CA MET A 232 17.33 -7.42 15.86
C MET A 232 15.83 -7.73 15.72
N VAL A 233 15.12 -6.98 14.88
CA VAL A 233 13.66 -7.11 14.70
C VAL A 233 13.26 -7.67 13.34
N GLN A 234 14.23 -7.93 12.46
CA GLN A 234 14.00 -8.37 11.07
C GLN A 234 13.29 -9.73 10.98
N GLY A 235 13.12 -10.45 12.08
CA GLY A 235 12.53 -11.79 12.08
C GLY A 235 13.42 -12.81 11.37
N VAL A 236 12.82 -13.91 10.89
CA VAL A 236 13.51 -14.94 10.09
C VAL A 236 13.10 -14.77 8.62
N ASP A 237 14.08 -14.77 7.70
CA ASP A 237 13.96 -14.84 6.23
C ASP A 237 12.70 -14.19 5.63
N MET A 238 12.56 -12.88 5.82
CA MET A 238 11.52 -12.09 5.16
C MET A 238 11.87 -11.92 3.67
N GLU A 239 11.02 -12.47 2.80
CA GLU A 239 11.15 -12.42 1.34
C GLU A 239 11.27 -10.96 0.81
N LEU A 240 10.67 -10.00 1.51
CA LEU A 240 10.75 -8.55 1.26
C LEU A 240 12.20 -7.98 1.29
N PHE A 241 13.15 -8.67 1.92
CA PHE A 241 14.56 -8.24 1.98
C PHE A 241 15.48 -9.08 1.08
N ARG A 242 14.94 -9.98 0.25
CA ARG A 242 15.73 -10.64 -0.79
C ARG A 242 15.99 -9.62 -1.91
N PRO A 243 17.25 -9.37 -2.29
CA PRO A 243 17.56 -8.55 -3.46
C PRO A 243 16.91 -9.15 -4.72
N ASP A 244 16.38 -8.31 -5.61
CA ASP A 244 15.76 -8.73 -6.87
C ASP A 244 16.74 -9.41 -7.87
N ASP A 245 18.04 -9.46 -7.56
CA ASP A 245 19.13 -9.92 -8.45
C ASP A 245 19.46 -11.44 -8.35
N GLU A 246 18.45 -12.32 -8.19
CA GLU A 246 18.61 -13.79 -8.36
C GLU A 246 17.80 -14.36 -9.54
#